data_AF-A0A9D4AJL8-F1
#
_entry.id   AF-A0A9D4AJL8-F1
#
_cell.length_a   1.000
_cell.length_b   1.000
_cell.length_c   1.000
_cell.angle_alpha   90.00
_cell.angle_beta   90.00
_cell.angle_gamma   90.00
#
_symmetry.space_group_name_H-M   'P 1'
#
loop_
_entity.id
_entity.type
_entity.pdbx_description
1 polymer ?
#
loop_
_entity_poly.entity_id
_entity_poly.type
_entity_poly.pdbx_seq_one_letter_code
_entity_poly.pdbx_strand_id
1 'polypeptide(L)'
;DSVIDLMATNGYEGWLKMIKELTTNAEQIQDEVLREILSRNAVTEYLRGFLHGQTDKQLFKKNVLIVTYEDLKPYIDRIVSGETSDILLAEPITGFFLRHA
;
A
#
# COMPACT_ATOMS: atom_id res chain seq x y z
N ASP A 1 -23.22 -19.98 29.10
CA ASP A 1 -21.89 -19.56 29.58
C ASP A 1 -20.67 -20.39 29.19
N SER A 2 -20.74 -21.60 28.62
CA SER A 2 -19.53 -22.29 28.08
C SER A 2 -19.26 -22.04 26.58
N VAL A 3 -20.30 -21.71 25.82
CA VAL A 3 -20.23 -21.57 24.36
C VAL A 3 -19.62 -20.23 23.92
N ILE A 4 -19.90 -19.15 24.68
CA ILE A 4 -19.34 -17.82 24.41
C ILE A 4 -17.83 -17.80 24.65
N ASP A 5 -17.37 -18.47 25.72
CA ASP A 5 -15.95 -18.59 26.05
C ASP A 5 -15.19 -19.41 24.99
N LEU A 6 -15.76 -20.52 24.52
CA LEU A 6 -15.20 -21.33 23.44
C LEU A 6 -15.10 -20.56 22.10
N MET A 7 -16.11 -19.76 21.75
CA MET A 7 -16.09 -18.93 20.55
C MET A 7 -15.03 -17.81 20.63
N ALA A 8 -14.88 -17.19 21.81
CA ALA A 8 -13.82 -16.21 22.06
C ALA A 8 -12.43 -16.85 21.97
N THR A 9 -12.28 -18.08 22.49
CA THR A 9 -11.01 -18.83 22.42
C THR A 9 -10.64 -19.17 20.97
N ASN A 10 -11.59 -19.60 20.14
CA ASN A 10 -11.35 -19.88 18.72
C ASN A 10 -10.95 -18.62 17.93
N GLY A 11 -11.53 -17.47 18.26
CA GLY A 11 -11.14 -16.19 17.66
C GLY A 11 -9.73 -15.77 18.05
N TYR A 12 -9.37 -15.93 19.33
CA TYR A 12 -8.04 -15.62 19.84
C TYR A 12 -6.95 -16.53 19.24
N GLU A 13 -7.18 -17.83 19.15
CA GLU A 13 -6.28 -18.79 18.51
C GLU A 13 -6.12 -18.50 17.01
N GLY A 14 -7.22 -18.13 16.32
CA GLY A 14 -7.18 -17.70 14.93
C GLY A 14 -6.32 -16.45 14.74
N TRP A 15 -6.47 -15.45 15.60
CA TRP A 15 -5.67 -14.22 15.58
C TRP A 15 -4.19 -14.48 15.87
N LEU A 16 -3.88 -15.31 16.87
CA LEU A 16 -2.50 -15.70 17.19
C LEU A 16 -1.85 -16.43 16.00
N LYS A 17 -2.57 -17.36 15.37
CA LYS A 17 -2.11 -18.06 14.17
C LYS A 17 -1.81 -17.08 13.02
N MET A 18 -2.70 -16.12 12.78
CA MET A 18 -2.52 -15.08 11.76
C MET A 18 -1.26 -14.24 12.03
N ILE A 19 -1.07 -13.74 13.26
CA ILE A 19 0.14 -12.97 13.60
C ILE A 19 1.39 -13.81 13.41
N LYS A 20 1.38 -15.07 13.85
CA LYS A 20 2.52 -15.96 13.69
C LYS A 20 2.85 -16.17 12.21
N GLU A 21 1.85 -16.37 11.36
CA GLU A 21 2.04 -16.52 9.92
C GLU A 21 2.60 -15.25 9.27
N LEU A 22 2.03 -14.08 9.57
CA LEU A 22 2.47 -12.79 9.04
C LEU A 22 3.92 -12.46 9.46
N THR A 23 4.26 -12.72 10.72
CA THR A 23 5.60 -12.40 11.26
C THR A 23 6.65 -13.42 10.86
N THR A 24 6.29 -14.69 10.67
CA THR A 24 7.21 -15.75 10.20
C THR A 24 7.56 -15.56 8.72
N ASN A 25 6.59 -15.14 7.90
CA ASN A 25 6.74 -15.02 6.44
C ASN A 25 6.89 -13.56 5.97
N ALA A 26 7.33 -12.67 6.86
CA ALA A 26 7.31 -11.22 6.62
C ALA A 26 8.03 -10.80 5.33
N GLU A 27 9.19 -11.40 5.02
CA GLU A 27 9.94 -11.08 3.80
C GLU A 27 9.15 -11.42 2.54
N GLN A 28 8.64 -12.66 2.44
CA GLN A 28 7.87 -13.10 1.28
C GLN A 28 6.58 -12.27 1.12
N ILE A 29 5.90 -11.99 2.23
CA ILE A 29 4.66 -11.21 2.21
C ILE A 29 4.94 -9.77 1.75
N GLN A 30 6.01 -9.13 2.25
CA GLN A 30 6.38 -7.78 1.82
C GLN A 30 6.78 -7.72 0.35
N ASP A 31 7.43 -8.77 -0.17
CA ASP A 31 7.80 -8.85 -1.58
C ASP A 31 6.57 -8.97 -2.49
N GLU A 32 5.57 -9.77 -2.10
CA GLU A 32 4.31 -9.86 -2.84
C GLU A 32 3.51 -8.56 -2.75
N VAL A 33 3.43 -7.94 -1.56
CA VAL A 33 2.77 -6.63 -1.37
C VAL A 33 3.39 -5.56 -2.27
N LEU A 34 4.72 -5.46 -2.30
CA LEU A 34 5.40 -4.50 -3.18
C LEU A 34 5.11 -4.81 -4.65
N ARG A 35 5.20 -6.07 -5.06
CA ARG A 35 4.92 -6.49 -6.44
C ARG A 35 3.50 -6.14 -6.85
N GLU A 36 2.50 -6.35 -5.99
CA GLU A 36 1.11 -6.00 -6.26
C GLU A 36 0.93 -4.48 -6.40
N ILE A 37 1.51 -3.69 -5.48
CA ILE A 37 1.45 -2.22 -5.54
C ILE A 37 2.04 -1.71 -6.86
N LEU A 38 3.23 -2.19 -7.23
CA LEU A 38 3.89 -1.80 -8.46
C LEU A 38 3.10 -2.24 -9.69
N SER A 39 2.55 -3.45 -9.70
CA SER A 39 1.79 -3.97 -10.85
C SER A 39 0.48 -3.20 -11.07
N ARG A 40 -0.25 -2.92 -9.98
CA ARG A 40 -1.51 -2.16 -10.06
C ARG A 40 -1.26 -0.72 -10.54
N ASN A 41 -0.18 -0.10 -10.07
CA ASN A 41 0.09 1.32 -10.33
C ASN A 41 1.13 1.57 -11.44
N ALA A 42 1.54 0.56 -12.19
CA ALA A 42 2.62 0.63 -13.19
C ALA A 42 2.41 1.73 -14.25
N VAL A 43 1.15 2.05 -14.55
CA VAL A 43 0.75 3.04 -15.57
C VAL A 43 0.54 4.44 -15.02
N THR A 44 0.59 4.62 -13.70
CA THR A 44 0.38 5.93 -13.07
C THR A 44 1.47 6.91 -13.47
N GLU A 45 1.14 8.20 -13.52
CA GLU A 45 2.10 9.24 -13.92
C GLU A 45 3.38 9.17 -13.07
N TYR A 46 3.23 9.05 -11.75
CA TYR A 46 4.34 9.01 -10.81
C TYR A 46 5.26 7.80 -11.04
N LEU A 47 4.74 6.57 -10.96
CA LEU A 47 5.60 5.39 -11.12
C LEU A 47 6.15 5.24 -12.54
N ARG A 48 5.41 5.66 -13.56
CA ARG A 48 5.90 5.64 -14.94
C ARG A 48 7.12 6.54 -15.13
N GLY A 49 7.24 7.63 -14.38
CA GLY A 49 8.41 8.50 -14.39
C GLY A 49 9.71 7.84 -13.92
N PHE A 50 9.62 6.82 -13.06
CA PHE A 50 10.79 6.13 -12.47
C PHE A 50 11.03 4.73 -13.01
N LEU A 51 9.96 3.99 -13.32
CA LEU A 51 10.01 2.56 -13.62
C LEU A 51 9.58 2.23 -15.04
N HIS A 52 8.93 3.15 -15.76
CA HIS A 52 8.46 2.94 -17.13
C HIS A 52 7.66 1.63 -17.31
N GLY A 53 6.80 1.31 -16.33
CA GLY A 53 5.97 0.09 -16.32
C GLY A 53 6.63 -1.16 -15.74
N GLN A 54 7.90 -1.08 -15.32
CA GLN A 54 8.59 -2.21 -14.67
C GLN A 54 8.15 -2.37 -13.21
N THR A 55 8.12 -3.62 -12.73
CA THR A 55 7.61 -3.97 -11.39
C THR A 55 8.64 -4.71 -10.53
N ASP A 56 9.89 -4.72 -10.97
CA ASP A 56 10.99 -5.39 -10.26
C ASP A 56 11.41 -4.64 -8.99
N LYS A 57 11.62 -5.39 -7.90
CA LYS A 57 12.00 -4.87 -6.58
C LYS A 57 13.36 -4.16 -6.60
N GLN A 58 14.34 -4.64 -7.36
CA GLN A 58 15.66 -4.01 -7.41
C GLN A 58 15.63 -2.71 -8.20
N LEU A 59 14.86 -2.67 -9.30
CA LEU A 59 14.62 -1.43 -10.04
C LEU A 59 13.85 -0.41 -9.20
N PHE A 60 12.83 -0.84 -8.44
CA PHE A 60 12.15 0.03 -7.48
C PHE A 60 13.14 0.67 -6.50
N LYS A 61 13.97 -0.14 -5.84
CA LYS A 61 14.98 0.35 -4.88
C LYS A 61 16.00 1.30 -5.49
N LYS A 62 16.35 1.08 -6.77
CA LYS A 62 17.36 1.87 -7.48
C LYS A 62 16.81 3.19 -8.00
N ASN A 63 15.57 3.20 -8.48
CA ASN A 63 15.05 4.29 -9.31
C ASN A 63 14.01 5.16 -8.59
N VAL A 64 13.23 4.61 -7.65
CA VAL A 64 12.19 5.37 -6.94
C VAL A 64 12.82 6.07 -5.74
N LEU A 65 12.63 7.39 -5.68
CA LEU A 65 13.21 8.23 -4.62
C LEU A 65 12.45 8.07 -3.29
N ILE A 66 13.19 8.22 -2.18
CA ILE A 66 12.58 8.43 -0.86
C ILE A 66 12.14 9.89 -0.81
N VAL A 67 10.84 10.12 -0.64
CA VAL A 67 10.19 11.43 -0.76
C VAL A 67 9.53 11.88 0.54
N THR A 68 9.34 13.18 0.67
CA THR A 68 8.56 13.84 1.72
C THR A 68 7.16 14.21 1.21
N TYR A 69 6.31 14.75 2.10
CA TYR A 69 4.99 15.25 1.69
C TYR A 69 5.09 16.38 0.65
N GLU A 70 6.06 17.29 0.81
CA GLU A 70 6.20 18.45 -0.08
C GLU A 70 6.55 18.05 -1.52
N ASP A 71 7.26 16.94 -1.70
CA ASP A 71 7.56 16.39 -3.03
C ASP A 71 6.30 15.81 -3.72
N LEU A 72 5.34 15.30 -2.93
CA LEU A 72 4.09 14.73 -3.42
C LEU A 72 2.95 15.77 -3.53
N LYS A 73 3.06 16.89 -2.83
CA LYS A 73 2.02 17.92 -2.75
C LYS A 73 1.54 18.41 -4.13
N PRO A 74 2.40 18.65 -5.15
CA PRO A 74 1.93 19.08 -6.46
C PRO A 74 1.00 18.07 -7.14
N TYR A 75 1.24 16.76 -6.97
CA TYR A 75 0.39 15.71 -7.49
C TYR A 75 -0.96 15.66 -6.75
N ILE A 76 -0.92 15.82 -5.42
CA ILE A 76 -2.12 15.86 -4.58
C ILE A 76 -2.99 17.08 -4.93
N ASP A 77 -2.40 18.27 -5.09
CA ASP A 77 -3.12 19.50 -5.43
C ASP A 77 -3.84 19.37 -6.79
N ARG A 78 -3.23 18.70 -7.78
CA ARG A 78 -3.84 18.42 -9.09
C ARG A 78 -5.07 17.54 -8.97
N ILE A 79 -4.99 16.46 -8.17
CA ILE A 79 -6.11 15.57 -7.90
C ILE A 79 -7.24 16.33 -7.19
N VAL A 80 -6.91 17.13 -6.17
CA VAL A 80 -7.90 17.96 -5.45
C VAL A 80 -8.56 18.98 -6.38
N SER A 81 -7.83 19.48 -7.38
CA SER A 81 -8.34 20.39 -8.40
C SER A 81 -9.23 19.71 -9.45
N GLY A 82 -9.37 18.39 -9.39
CA GLY A 82 -10.29 17.60 -10.23
C GLY A 82 -9.62 16.77 -11.32
N GLU A 83 -8.29 16.69 -11.37
CA GLU A 83 -7.61 15.70 -12.22
C GLU A 83 -7.84 14.26 -11.71
N THR A 84 -7.71 13.29 -12.61
CA THR A 84 -7.88 11.87 -12.31
C THR A 84 -6.81 11.37 -11.33
N SER A 85 -7.15 10.35 -10.55
CA SER A 85 -6.24 9.79 -9.54
C SER A 85 -5.06 9.04 -10.13
N ASP A 86 -5.10 8.67 -11.42
CA ASP A 86 -4.05 7.95 -12.17
C ASP A 86 -2.71 8.68 -12.19
N ILE A 87 -2.67 9.93 -11.72
CA ILE A 87 -1.45 10.63 -11.34
C ILE A 87 -0.64 9.82 -10.31
N LEU A 88 -1.27 9.31 -9.25
CA LEU A 88 -0.63 8.56 -8.15
C LEU A 88 -1.16 7.14 -7.97
N LEU A 89 -2.44 6.90 -8.27
CA LEU A 89 -3.18 5.68 -7.95
C LEU A 89 -4.02 5.23 -9.15
N ALA A 90 -3.90 3.97 -9.53
CA ALA A 90 -4.72 3.41 -10.60
C ALA A 90 -6.21 3.33 -10.23
N GLU A 91 -6.52 3.23 -8.94
CA GLU A 91 -7.89 3.24 -8.44
C GLU A 91 -8.33 4.65 -8.00
N PRO A 92 -9.63 5.00 -8.09
CA PRO A 92 -10.15 6.29 -7.65
C PRO A 92 -9.87 6.58 -6.17
N ILE A 93 -9.51 7.83 -5.87
CA ILE A 93 -9.40 8.30 -4.48
C ILE A 93 -10.79 8.46 -3.88
N THR A 94 -11.01 7.84 -2.71
CA THR A 94 -12.31 7.86 -2.01
C THR A 94 -12.39 8.90 -0.91
N GLY A 95 -11.26 9.49 -0.50
CA GLY A 95 -11.21 10.54 0.51
C GLY A 95 -9.78 10.93 0.88
N PHE A 96 -9.64 12.07 1.56
CA PHE A 96 -8.39 12.55 2.12
C PHE A 96 -8.46 12.53 3.64
N PHE A 97 -7.48 11.90 4.28
CA PHE A 97 -7.35 11.88 5.73
C PHE A 97 -6.40 12.99 6.17
N LEU A 98 -6.93 14.01 6.83
CA LEU A 98 -6.15 15.12 7.35
C LEU A 98 -5.67 14.78 8.76
N ARG A 99 -4.38 15.02 9.04
CA ARG A 99 -3.87 14.93 10.42
C ARG A 99 -4.60 15.98 11.26
N HIS A 100 -5.33 15.53 12.28
CA HIS A 100 -5.78 16.40 13.35
C HIS A 100 -4.56 16.80 14.19
N ALA A 101 -4.34 18.11 14.32
CA ALA A 101 -3.33 18.68 15.20
C ALA A 101 -3.80 18.61 16.67
#